data_AF-A0A1C6LDU6-F1
#
_entry.id   AF-A0A1C6LDU6-F1
#
_cell.length_a   1.000
_cell.length_b   1.000
_cell.length_c   1.000
_cell.angle_alpha   90.00
_cell.angle_beta   90.00
_cell.angle_gamma   90.00
#
_symmetry.space_group_name_H-M   'P 1'
#
loop_
_entity.id
_entity.type
_entity.pdbx_description
1 polymer ?
#
loop_
_entity_poly.entity_id
_entity_poly.type
_entity_poly.pdbx_seq_one_letter_code
_entity_poly.pdbx_strand_id
1 'polypeptide(L)'
;MNGLKKWMAIIMTSVTIMGNMTGQGIPVMGAEKEVQEVITSGNIYVTETGAKERVVRVNEDGSFVTEPVEEISSYVTNAPCEHPARYLEAVGKKTDFQTVGTAGTCYKERLIISNKCNKCQRRGIKTYSPWVRCSKHRYPLLKKTCSICGYKK
;
A
#
# COMPACT_ATOMS: atom_id res chain seq x y z
N MET A 1 35.45 -25.91 7.01
CA MET A 1 34.32 -25.16 6.41
C MET A 1 33.14 -25.27 7.36
N ASN A 2 32.73 -24.16 7.99
CA ASN A 2 31.41 -24.04 8.64
C ASN A 2 31.11 -22.54 8.79
N GLY A 3 30.32 -22.02 7.85
CA GLY A 3 29.95 -20.61 7.77
C GLY A 3 28.86 -20.27 8.78
N LEU A 4 29.20 -19.43 9.76
CA LEU A 4 28.26 -18.78 10.65
C LEU A 4 27.30 -17.90 9.82
N LYS A 5 26.02 -18.31 9.72
CA LYS A 5 24.95 -17.43 9.23
C LYS A 5 24.67 -16.36 10.29
N LYS A 6 25.02 -15.13 9.97
CA LYS A 6 24.79 -13.91 10.76
C LYS A 6 23.27 -13.67 10.84
N TRP A 7 22.68 -13.89 12.01
CA TRP A 7 21.30 -13.48 12.31
C TRP A 7 21.32 -11.98 12.66
N MET A 8 20.70 -11.13 11.85
CA MET A 8 20.41 -9.75 12.24
C MET A 8 19.05 -9.71 12.94
N ALA A 9 19.07 -9.57 14.26
CA ALA A 9 17.90 -9.22 15.06
C ALA A 9 17.68 -7.70 14.95
N ILE A 10 16.54 -7.29 14.36
CA ILE A 10 16.12 -5.88 14.36
C ILE A 10 15.16 -5.71 15.53
N ILE A 11 15.62 -5.00 16.56
CA ILE A 11 14.83 -4.58 17.71
C ILE A 11 13.94 -3.41 17.25
N MET A 12 12.63 -3.63 17.11
CA MET A 12 11.65 -2.59 16.79
C MET A 12 10.90 -2.20 18.06
N THR A 13 11.33 -1.11 18.69
CA THR A 13 10.58 -0.40 19.73
C THR A 13 9.24 0.09 19.18
N SER A 14 8.14 -0.40 19.76
CA SER A 14 6.77 -0.03 19.40
C SER A 14 6.43 1.38 19.93
N VAL A 15 5.87 2.24 19.08
CA VAL A 15 5.18 3.46 19.52
C VAL A 15 3.80 3.48 18.87
N THR A 16 2.78 3.31 19.70
CA THR A 16 1.36 3.43 19.35
C THR A 16 0.97 4.90 19.34
N ILE A 17 0.36 5.42 18.27
CA ILE A 17 -0.28 6.74 18.29
C ILE A 17 -1.68 6.63 17.68
N MET A 18 -2.68 6.89 18.53
CA MET A 18 -4.09 7.08 18.18
C MET A 18 -4.25 8.40 17.41
N GLY A 19 -4.86 8.34 16.22
CA GLY A 19 -5.14 9.53 15.40
C GLY A 19 -6.43 10.23 15.80
N ASN A 20 -6.35 11.53 16.06
CA ASN A 20 -7.51 12.43 16.01
C ASN A 20 -7.48 13.21 14.68
N MET A 21 -8.57 13.15 13.93
CA MET A 21 -8.81 13.96 12.74
C MET A 21 -9.48 15.27 13.16
N THR A 22 -8.90 16.42 12.81
CA THR A 22 -9.59 17.70 12.55
C THR A 22 -8.55 18.75 12.14
N GLY A 23 -8.86 19.60 11.15
CA GLY A 23 -8.19 20.91 11.01
C GLY A 23 -7.76 21.30 9.59
N GLN A 24 -8.26 22.46 9.15
CA GLN A 24 -8.00 23.18 7.90
C GLN A 24 -6.56 23.73 7.79
N GLY A 25 -6.04 23.88 6.55
CA GLY A 25 -5.15 24.98 6.12
C GLY A 25 -3.62 24.91 6.42
N ILE A 26 -2.84 24.49 5.39
CA ILE A 26 -1.49 24.91 4.88
C ILE A 26 -0.59 25.84 5.75
N PRO A 27 0.78 25.81 5.69
CA PRO A 27 1.77 24.84 5.16
C PRO A 27 2.86 24.46 6.19
N VAL A 28 3.51 23.29 6.09
CA VAL A 28 4.81 23.10 6.77
C VAL A 28 5.78 22.31 5.88
N MET A 29 6.85 23.00 5.44
CA MET A 29 8.11 22.37 5.06
C MET A 29 8.72 21.75 6.32
N GLY A 30 8.52 20.46 6.49
CA GLY A 30 9.21 19.64 7.47
C GLY A 30 9.05 18.23 6.95
N ALA A 31 10.16 17.51 6.77
CA ALA A 31 10.14 16.15 6.28
C ALA A 31 9.05 15.36 6.99
N GLU A 32 7.91 15.15 6.33
CA GLU A 32 6.92 14.20 6.77
C GLU A 32 7.70 12.90 6.83
N LYS A 33 7.95 12.42 8.05
CA LYS A 33 8.65 11.17 8.27
C LYS A 33 7.72 10.11 7.70
N GLU A 34 7.93 9.80 6.42
CA GLU A 34 7.05 8.95 5.62
C GLU A 34 6.90 7.64 6.40
N VAL A 35 5.71 7.42 6.95
CA VAL A 35 5.43 6.20 7.69
C VAL A 35 5.52 5.07 6.68
N GLN A 36 6.56 4.26 6.81
CA GLN A 36 6.70 3.08 5.97
C GLN A 36 5.51 2.17 6.22
N GLU A 37 4.83 1.80 5.14
CA GLU A 37 3.70 0.88 5.19
C GLU A 37 4.21 -0.49 5.66
N VAL A 38 3.84 -0.88 6.88
CA VAL A 38 4.21 -2.20 7.43
C VAL A 38 3.09 -3.17 7.08
N ILE A 39 3.30 -3.94 6.02
CA ILE A 39 2.36 -4.97 5.57
C ILE A 39 2.79 -6.33 6.12
N THR A 40 1.86 -7.00 6.79
CA THR A 40 2.07 -8.33 7.36
C THR A 40 0.84 -9.18 7.08
N SER A 41 1.03 -10.45 6.76
CA SER A 41 -0.07 -11.39 6.54
C SER A 41 -0.95 -11.50 7.79
N GLY A 42 -2.27 -11.57 7.60
CA GLY A 42 -3.27 -11.60 8.68
C GLY A 42 -3.73 -10.22 9.15
N ASN A 43 -2.98 -9.14 8.88
CA ASN A 43 -3.37 -7.80 9.29
C ASN A 43 -4.47 -7.22 8.39
N ILE A 44 -5.19 -6.22 8.94
CA ILE A 44 -6.13 -5.41 8.18
C ILE A 44 -5.36 -4.30 7.47
N TYR A 45 -5.47 -4.28 6.16
CA TYR A 45 -5.08 -3.18 5.30
C TYR A 45 -6.26 -2.22 5.14
N VAL A 46 -6.04 -0.93 5.40
CA VAL A 46 -7.03 0.12 5.15
C VAL A 46 -6.60 0.82 3.87
N THR A 47 -7.42 0.73 2.83
CA THR A 47 -7.14 1.38 1.55
C THR A 47 -7.23 2.89 1.68
N GLU A 48 -6.76 3.58 0.66
CA GLU A 48 -6.79 5.03 0.47
C GLU A 48 -8.23 5.56 0.39
N THR A 49 -9.17 4.70 -0.03
CA THR A 49 -10.60 5.00 -0.03
C THR A 49 -11.26 4.68 1.32
N GLY A 50 -10.49 4.22 2.31
CA GLY A 50 -10.95 3.83 3.64
C GLY A 50 -11.53 2.41 3.73
N ALA A 51 -11.48 1.62 2.65
CA ALA A 51 -12.01 0.26 2.66
C ALA A 51 -11.10 -0.67 3.49
N LYS A 52 -11.69 -1.59 4.24
CA LYS A 52 -10.94 -2.57 5.04
C LYS A 52 -10.79 -3.88 4.27
N GLU A 53 -9.56 -4.32 4.16
CA GLU A 53 -9.18 -5.55 3.49
C GLU A 53 -8.25 -6.36 4.39
N ARG A 54 -8.29 -7.69 4.30
CA ARG A 54 -7.37 -8.56 5.04
C ARG A 54 -6.21 -8.91 4.15
N VAL A 55 -4.98 -8.70 4.62
CA VAL A 55 -3.78 -9.18 3.93
C VAL A 55 -3.69 -10.69 4.06
N VAL A 56 -3.68 -11.40 2.95
CA VAL A 56 -3.59 -12.88 2.92
C VAL A 56 -2.19 -13.37 2.54
N ARG A 57 -1.40 -12.51 1.89
CA ARG A 57 -0.03 -12.83 1.48
C ARG A 57 0.80 -11.57 1.29
N VAL A 58 2.07 -11.65 1.64
CA VAL A 58 3.10 -10.67 1.26
C VAL A 58 4.17 -11.44 0.48
N ASN A 59 4.53 -10.93 -0.69
CA ASN A 59 5.53 -11.52 -1.56
C ASN A 59 6.91 -10.89 -1.28
N GLU A 60 7.98 -11.56 -1.72
CA GLU A 60 9.37 -11.11 -1.49
C GLU A 60 9.68 -9.76 -2.16
N ASP A 61 9.01 -9.44 -3.27
CA ASP A 61 9.16 -8.17 -3.98
C ASP A 61 8.43 -7.00 -3.29
N GLY A 62 7.76 -7.25 -2.15
CA GLY A 62 6.97 -6.28 -1.41
C GLY A 62 5.55 -6.08 -1.95
N SER A 63 5.17 -6.78 -3.03
CA SER A 63 3.76 -6.84 -3.42
C SER A 63 2.97 -7.66 -2.41
N PHE A 64 1.67 -7.41 -2.31
CA PHE A 64 0.82 -8.13 -1.36
C PHE A 64 -0.57 -8.38 -1.91
N VAL A 65 -1.21 -9.41 -1.36
CA VAL A 65 -2.55 -9.84 -1.77
C VAL A 65 -3.50 -9.64 -0.61
N THR A 66 -4.69 -9.10 -0.90
CA THR A 66 -5.75 -8.87 0.06
C THR A 66 -7.07 -9.51 -0.37
N GLU A 67 -8.00 -9.64 0.57
CA GLU A 67 -9.40 -9.96 0.33
C GLU A 67 -10.32 -9.00 1.12
N PRO A 68 -11.55 -8.72 0.64
CA PRO A 68 -12.44 -7.76 1.30
C PRO A 68 -12.89 -8.26 2.69
N VAL A 69 -13.03 -7.35 3.65
CA VAL A 69 -13.52 -7.66 5.02
C VAL A 69 -15.04 -7.45 5.14
N GLU A 70 -15.63 -6.57 4.34
CA GLU A 70 -17.03 -6.12 4.49
C GLU A 70 -18.09 -7.05 3.84
N GLU A 71 -17.70 -8.27 3.43
CA GLU A 71 -18.63 -9.37 3.11
C GLU A 71 -18.56 -10.53 4.13
N ILE A 72 -18.00 -10.32 5.33
CA ILE A 72 -18.07 -11.29 6.44
C ILE A 72 -19.41 -11.20 7.17
N SER A 73 -20.49 -10.97 6.41
CA SER A 73 -21.85 -11.20 6.84
C SER A 73 -22.38 -12.33 5.99
N SER A 74 -22.28 -13.53 6.56
CA SER A 74 -23.14 -14.69 6.31
C SER A 74 -22.75 -15.66 5.17
N TYR A 75 -22.51 -16.92 5.57
CA TYR A 75 -22.59 -18.18 4.80
C TYR A 75 -21.39 -18.72 4.00
N VAL A 76 -20.19 -18.14 4.04
CA VAL A 76 -18.99 -18.79 3.50
C VAL A 76 -17.97 -18.96 4.61
N THR A 77 -17.37 -20.14 4.74
CA THR A 77 -16.31 -20.41 5.71
C THR A 77 -15.30 -19.25 5.71
N ASN A 78 -15.14 -18.60 6.87
CA ASN A 78 -14.29 -17.42 7.13
C ASN A 78 -12.78 -17.65 6.84
N ALA A 79 -12.43 -18.77 6.21
CA ALA A 79 -11.07 -19.09 5.84
C ALA A 79 -10.64 -18.20 4.66
N PRO A 80 -9.49 -17.51 4.77
CA PRO A 80 -8.94 -16.72 3.67
C PRO A 80 -8.64 -17.57 2.45
N CYS A 81 -8.50 -16.94 1.28
CA CYS A 81 -8.11 -17.67 0.08
C CYS A 81 -6.62 -17.99 0.13
N GLU A 82 -6.28 -19.17 0.65
CA GLU A 82 -4.89 -19.62 0.81
C GLU A 82 -4.27 -20.19 -0.48
N HIS A 83 -5.02 -20.20 -1.59
CA HIS A 83 -4.53 -20.75 -2.85
C HIS A 83 -3.33 -19.98 -3.42
N PRO A 84 -2.32 -20.67 -3.99
CA PRO A 84 -1.18 -20.03 -4.63
C PRO A 84 -1.58 -19.05 -5.74
N ALA A 85 -0.73 -18.05 -6.03
CA ALA A 85 -1.00 -16.98 -7.00
C ALA A 85 -1.32 -17.51 -8.41
N ARG A 86 -0.83 -18.70 -8.77
CA ARG A 86 -1.15 -19.36 -10.06
C ARG A 86 -2.64 -19.65 -10.28
N TYR A 87 -3.45 -19.64 -9.21
CA TYR A 87 -4.90 -19.81 -9.30
C TYR A 87 -5.66 -18.48 -9.32
N LEU A 88 -4.96 -17.35 -9.25
CA LEU A 88 -5.55 -16.03 -9.39
C LEU A 88 -5.60 -15.65 -10.86
N GLU A 89 -6.79 -15.30 -11.32
CA GLU A 89 -7.03 -14.75 -12.65
C GLU A 89 -7.34 -13.26 -12.53
N ALA A 90 -6.58 -12.43 -13.24
CA ALA A 90 -6.79 -11.00 -13.29
C ALA A 90 -8.11 -10.68 -14.02
N VAL A 91 -9.00 -9.96 -13.34
CA VAL A 91 -10.29 -9.52 -13.88
C VAL A 91 -10.34 -8.01 -14.13
N GLY A 92 -9.38 -7.27 -13.58
CA GLY A 92 -9.28 -5.83 -13.78
C GLY A 92 -7.97 -5.26 -13.25
N LYS A 93 -7.62 -4.07 -13.72
CA LYS A 93 -6.44 -3.34 -13.27
C LYS A 93 -6.74 -1.86 -13.09
N LYS A 94 -6.14 -1.26 -12.07
CA LYS A 94 -6.18 0.18 -11.79
C LYS A 94 -4.81 0.62 -11.28
N THR A 95 -4.41 1.85 -11.59
CA THR A 95 -3.26 2.48 -10.95
C THR A 95 -3.76 3.47 -9.91
N ASP A 96 -3.26 3.35 -8.69
CA ASP A 96 -3.49 4.31 -7.61
C ASP A 96 -2.32 5.29 -7.53
N PHE A 97 -2.64 6.53 -7.16
CA PHE A 97 -1.71 7.66 -7.12
C PHE A 97 -1.82 8.39 -5.79
N GLN A 98 -0.69 8.74 -5.19
CA GLN A 98 -0.62 9.56 -3.99
C GLN A 98 0.45 10.64 -4.15
N THR A 99 0.08 11.90 -3.90
CA THR A 99 1.04 13.01 -3.88
C THR A 99 1.95 12.91 -2.66
N VAL A 100 3.24 13.14 -2.85
CA VAL A 100 4.25 13.15 -1.78
C VAL A 100 4.76 14.56 -1.54
N GLY A 101 5.14 15.28 -2.61
CA GLY A 101 5.45 16.71 -2.50
C GLY A 101 6.75 17.05 -1.76
N THR A 102 7.77 16.20 -1.83
CA THR A 102 9.12 16.50 -1.32
C THR A 102 10.03 17.01 -2.45
N ALA A 103 11.23 17.49 -2.13
CA ALA A 103 12.20 17.95 -3.14
C ALA A 103 12.61 16.84 -4.13
N GLY A 104 12.70 15.59 -3.67
CA GLY A 104 13.16 14.45 -4.47
C GLY A 104 12.04 13.54 -4.97
N THR A 105 10.79 13.74 -4.54
CA THR A 105 9.64 12.90 -4.92
C THR A 105 8.38 13.74 -5.05
N CYS A 106 7.82 13.74 -6.25
CA CYS A 106 6.59 14.44 -6.59
C CYS A 106 5.36 13.65 -6.10
N TYR A 107 5.25 12.40 -6.55
CA TYR A 107 4.17 11.50 -6.20
C TYR A 107 4.68 10.05 -6.17
N LYS A 108 3.87 9.14 -5.64
CA LYS A 108 4.06 7.71 -5.76
C LYS A 108 2.83 7.07 -6.39
N GLU A 109 3.05 5.99 -7.12
CA GLU A 109 2.00 5.23 -7.79
C GLU A 109 2.17 3.73 -7.51
N ARG A 110 1.07 2.99 -7.60
CA ARG A 110 1.11 1.52 -7.57
C ARG A 110 0.01 0.92 -8.41
N LEU A 111 0.26 -0.29 -8.90
CA LEU A 111 -0.72 -1.08 -9.63
C LEU A 111 -1.56 -1.89 -8.64
N ILE A 112 -2.86 -1.90 -8.87
CA ILE A 112 -3.83 -2.74 -8.19
C ILE A 112 -4.48 -3.64 -9.23
N ILE A 113 -4.34 -4.94 -9.04
CA ILE A 113 -4.97 -5.95 -9.88
C ILE A 113 -6.12 -6.56 -9.10
N SER A 114 -7.34 -6.44 -9.63
CA SER A 114 -8.48 -7.18 -9.12
C SER A 114 -8.44 -8.60 -9.69
N ASN A 115 -8.61 -9.60 -8.84
CA ASN A 115 -8.51 -11.01 -9.18
C ASN A 115 -9.76 -11.77 -8.73
N LYS A 116 -10.00 -12.90 -9.41
CA LYS A 116 -10.81 -14.00 -8.90
C LYS A 116 -9.91 -15.23 -8.69
N CYS A 117 -10.22 -16.06 -7.69
CA CYS A 117 -9.54 -17.35 -7.55
C CYS A 117 -10.30 -18.42 -8.34
N ASN A 118 -9.67 -19.07 -9.31
CA ASN A 118 -10.33 -20.11 -10.11
C ASN A 118 -10.54 -21.43 -9.36
N LYS A 119 -9.91 -21.60 -8.18
CA LYS A 119 -10.07 -22.82 -7.37
C LYS A 119 -11.21 -22.73 -6.35
N CYS A 120 -11.40 -21.59 -5.69
CA CYS A 120 -12.51 -21.38 -4.74
C CYS A 120 -13.58 -20.39 -5.23
N GLN A 121 -13.44 -19.85 -6.45
CA GLN A 121 -14.36 -18.88 -7.06
C GLN A 121 -14.52 -17.56 -6.30
N ARG A 122 -13.71 -17.31 -5.26
CA ARG A 122 -13.72 -16.06 -4.49
C ARG A 122 -13.33 -14.88 -5.38
N ARG A 123 -14.08 -13.79 -5.26
CA ARG A 123 -13.89 -12.53 -5.98
C ARG A 123 -13.44 -11.43 -5.03
N GLY A 124 -13.07 -10.28 -5.58
CA GLY A 124 -12.63 -9.13 -4.79
C GLY A 124 -11.21 -9.25 -4.24
N ILE A 125 -10.49 -10.34 -4.54
CA ILE A 125 -9.08 -10.50 -4.17
C ILE A 125 -8.28 -9.44 -4.92
N LYS A 126 -7.46 -8.66 -4.23
CA LYS A 126 -6.63 -7.63 -4.88
C LYS A 126 -5.16 -7.94 -4.68
N THR A 127 -4.36 -7.69 -5.71
CA THR A 127 -2.90 -7.69 -5.64
C THR A 127 -2.41 -6.26 -5.78
N TYR A 128 -1.65 -5.79 -4.80
CA TYR A 128 -1.04 -4.48 -4.74
C TYR A 128 0.44 -4.59 -5.06
N SER A 129 0.92 -3.84 -6.07
CA SER A 129 2.36 -3.68 -6.26
C SER A 129 2.96 -2.79 -5.18
N PRO A 130 4.28 -2.85 -4.95
CA PRO A 130 4.97 -1.83 -4.18
C PRO A 130 4.73 -0.44 -4.75
N TRP A 131 4.83 0.57 -3.89
CA TRP A 131 4.85 1.97 -4.32
C TRP A 131 6.10 2.28 -5.13
N VAL A 132 5.91 2.84 -6.32
CA VAL A 132 6.97 3.39 -7.16
C VAL A 132 6.96 4.90 -7.01
N ARG A 133 8.11 5.47 -6.65
CA ARG A 133 8.28 6.92 -6.48
C ARG A 133 8.62 7.58 -7.82
N CYS A 134 7.94 8.68 -8.12
CA CYS A 134 8.22 9.53 -9.26
C CYS A 134 8.80 10.87 -8.82
N SER A 135 10.05 11.13 -9.19
CA SER A 135 10.77 12.37 -8.88
C SER A 135 10.43 13.54 -9.81
N LYS A 136 9.61 13.31 -10.84
CA LYS A 136 9.37 14.32 -11.87
C LYS A 136 8.33 15.35 -11.40
N HIS A 137 8.81 16.48 -10.92
CA HIS A 137 7.97 17.65 -10.69
C HIS A 137 7.60 18.33 -12.02
N ARG A 138 6.37 18.84 -12.11
CA ARG A 138 5.87 19.58 -13.26
C ARG A 138 5.68 21.03 -12.88
N TYR A 139 6.55 21.92 -13.38
CA TYR A 139 6.44 23.35 -13.15
C TYR A 139 5.89 24.04 -14.41
N PRO A 140 4.70 24.66 -14.36
CA PRO A 140 4.24 25.52 -15.42
C PRO A 140 5.21 26.70 -15.66
N LEU A 141 5.22 27.24 -16.87
CA LEU A 141 6.07 28.37 -17.24
C LEU A 141 5.87 29.53 -16.23
N LEU A 142 6.97 30.11 -15.75
CA LEU A 142 7.02 31.19 -14.74
C LEU A 142 6.48 30.84 -13.33
N LYS A 143 6.03 29.61 -13.05
CA LYS A 143 5.60 29.20 -11.70
C LYS A 143 6.72 28.45 -10.97
N LYS A 144 6.89 28.76 -9.68
CA LYS A 144 7.80 28.02 -8.77
C LYS A 144 7.12 26.83 -8.06
N THR A 145 5.82 26.65 -8.27
CA THR A 145 5.02 25.61 -7.64
C THR A 145 4.75 24.47 -8.62
N CYS A 146 4.96 23.23 -8.19
CA CYS A 146 4.64 22.02 -8.95
C CYS A 146 3.11 21.89 -9.11
N SER A 147 2.64 21.66 -10.34
CA SER A 147 1.21 21.53 -10.65
C SER A 147 0.60 20.18 -10.25
N ILE A 148 1.43 19.21 -9.86
CA ILE A 148 0.98 17.87 -9.46
C ILE A 148 0.88 17.80 -7.93
N CYS A 149 1.99 18.09 -7.25
CA CYS A 149 2.11 17.88 -5.81
C CYS A 149 2.18 19.17 -4.99
N GLY A 150 2.16 20.35 -5.61
CA GLY A 150 2.22 21.63 -4.90
C GLY A 150 3.59 22.03 -4.34
N TYR A 151 4.63 21.19 -4.50
CA TYR A 151 5.98 21.50 -4.02
C TYR A 151 6.53 22.80 -4.64
N LYS A 152 7.20 23.63 -3.83
CA LYS A 152 7.82 24.89 -4.25
C LYS A 152 9.33 24.73 -4.31
N LYS A 153 9.92 25.06 -5.47
CA LYS A 153 11.38 25.08 -5.67
C LYS A 153 12.02 26.38 -5.19
#